data_AF-A0A2K8UKJ3-F1
#
_entry.id   AF-A0A2K8UKJ3-F1
#
_cell.length_a   1.000
_cell.length_b   1.000
_cell.length_c   1.000
_cell.angle_alpha   90.00
_cell.angle_beta   90.00
_cell.angle_gamma   90.00
#
_symmetry.space_group_name_H-M   'P 1'
#
loop_
_entity.id
_entity.type
_entity.pdbx_description
1 polymer ?
#
loop_
_entity_poly.entity_id
_entity_poly.type
_entity_poly.pdbx_seq_one_letter_code
_entity_poly.pdbx_strand_id
1 'polypeptide(L)'
;MDDIDPIMKPSTTIQNNYNAPIQQSMIQSGHNNTMSVNQIYNQALQQVCNQIREVINNSRESDPIKETLNTDINNIENAQSHPERKSAFESLLSNSASIATLWSSLAPYIPELMKSIG
;
A
#
# COMPACT_ATOMS: atom_id res chain seq x y z
N MET A 1 7.72 -37.57 -28.79
CA MET A 1 7.03 -36.67 -29.75
C MET A 1 5.74 -36.27 -29.08
N ASP A 2 5.83 -35.57 -27.95
CA ASP A 2 6.21 -34.15 -27.86
C ASP A 2 5.17 -33.34 -28.66
N ASP A 3 4.45 -32.37 -28.14
CA ASP A 3 4.58 -31.68 -26.87
C ASP A 3 3.48 -30.61 -26.83
N ILE A 4 3.09 -30.22 -25.61
CA ILE A 4 2.58 -28.89 -25.24
C ILE A 4 1.09 -28.58 -25.53
N ASP A 5 0.32 -28.64 -24.44
CA ASP A 5 -0.91 -27.89 -24.17
C ASP A 5 -0.79 -26.42 -24.62
N PRO A 6 -1.81 -25.83 -25.27
CA PRO A 6 -1.83 -24.40 -25.51
C PRO A 6 -1.94 -23.68 -24.16
N ILE A 7 -0.81 -23.17 -23.68
CA ILE A 7 -0.66 -22.32 -22.50
C ILE A 7 -1.77 -21.24 -22.55
N MET A 8 -2.80 -21.41 -21.72
CA MET A 8 -3.71 -20.32 -21.37
C MET A 8 -2.87 -19.23 -20.73
N LYS A 9 -2.62 -18.17 -21.50
CA LYS A 9 -1.99 -16.94 -21.02
C LYS A 9 -2.76 -16.48 -19.77
N PRO A 10 -2.10 -16.18 -18.64
CA PRO A 10 -2.78 -15.49 -17.56
C PRO A 10 -3.10 -14.08 -18.06
N SER A 11 -4.35 -13.86 -18.47
CA SER A 11 -4.92 -12.52 -18.62
C SER A 11 -5.23 -11.99 -17.23
N THR A 12 -4.19 -11.58 -16.51
CA THR A 12 -4.33 -10.64 -15.41
C THR A 12 -3.41 -9.48 -15.71
N THR A 13 -3.77 -8.72 -16.74
CA THR A 13 -3.40 -7.32 -16.79
C THR A 13 -4.10 -6.69 -15.58
N ILE A 14 -3.42 -6.64 -14.44
CA ILE A 14 -3.74 -5.64 -13.43
C ILE A 14 -3.46 -4.33 -14.15
N GLN A 15 -4.50 -3.77 -14.78
CA GLN A 15 -4.48 -2.38 -15.17
C GLN A 15 -4.42 -1.64 -13.83
N ASN A 16 -3.19 -1.34 -13.40
CA ASN A 16 -2.92 -0.31 -12.42
C ASN A 16 -3.47 0.99 -13.02
N ASN A 17 -4.77 1.20 -12.84
CA ASN A 17 -5.45 2.43 -13.18
C ASN A 17 -5.06 3.44 -12.12
N TYR A 18 -3.80 3.90 -12.19
CA TYR A 18 -3.20 4.91 -11.32
C TYR A 18 -3.71 6.31 -11.68
N ASN A 19 -5.03 6.41 -11.87
CA ASN A 19 -5.74 7.60 -12.30
C ASN A 19 -7.00 7.85 -11.47
N ALA A 20 -7.23 7.10 -10.40
CA ALA A 20 -8.19 7.54 -9.39
C ALA A 20 -7.56 8.77 -8.71
N PRO A 21 -8.15 9.97 -8.83
CA PRO A 21 -7.83 11.03 -7.89
C PRO A 21 -8.11 10.42 -6.51
N ILE A 22 -7.13 10.47 -5.61
CA ILE A 22 -7.42 10.40 -4.17
C ILE A 22 -8.58 11.37 -4.01
N GLN A 23 -9.79 10.88 -3.73
CA GLN A 23 -10.98 11.72 -3.68
C GLN A 23 -10.76 12.65 -2.49
N GLN A 24 -10.17 13.80 -2.76
CA GLN A 24 -10.24 14.97 -1.91
C GLN A 24 -11.72 15.31 -1.88
N SER A 25 -12.42 14.77 -0.89
CA SER A 25 -13.83 15.03 -0.64
C SER A 25 -14.04 16.54 -0.77
N MET A 26 -14.73 16.96 -1.83
CA MET A 26 -15.12 18.36 -2.00
C MET A 26 -15.93 18.73 -0.76
N ILE A 27 -15.37 19.63 0.06
CA ILE A 27 -16.01 20.10 1.29
C ILE A 27 -17.24 20.91 0.87
N GLN A 28 -18.40 20.25 0.85
CA GLN A 28 -19.68 20.92 0.62
C GLN A 28 -19.96 21.86 1.80
N SER A 29 -20.14 23.12 1.42
CA SER A 29 -20.57 24.28 2.21
C SER A 29 -21.58 23.96 3.32
N GLY A 30 -21.29 24.40 4.55
CA GLY A 30 -22.35 24.75 5.51
C GLY A 30 -22.15 24.44 7.00
N HIS A 31 -21.09 23.75 7.42
CA HIS A 31 -20.77 23.54 8.85
C HIS A 31 -19.25 23.49 9.04
N ASN A 32 -18.76 24.17 10.09
CA ASN A 32 -17.35 24.30 10.46
C ASN A 32 -16.66 22.94 10.67
N ASN A 33 -16.16 22.31 9.61
CA ASN A 33 -15.24 21.18 9.69
C ASN A 33 -13.84 21.66 9.31
N THR A 34 -13.22 22.45 10.18
CA THR A 34 -11.76 22.59 10.22
C THR A 34 -11.17 21.25 10.65
N MET A 35 -11.15 20.28 9.75
CA MET A 35 -10.32 19.09 9.90
C MET A 35 -8.87 19.58 9.92
N SER A 36 -8.18 19.38 11.03
CA SER A 36 -6.79 19.83 11.17
C SER A 36 -5.90 19.12 10.14
N VAL A 37 -4.82 19.76 9.71
CA VAL A 37 -3.85 19.18 8.74
C VAL A 37 -3.40 17.77 9.16
N ASN A 38 -3.26 17.54 10.47
CA ASN A 38 -2.91 16.24 11.05
C ASN A 38 -4.00 15.18 10.81
N GLN A 39 -5.28 15.55 10.84
CA GLN A 39 -6.39 14.62 10.59
C GLN A 39 -6.48 14.24 9.10
N ILE A 40 -6.30 15.19 8.19
CA ILE A 40 -6.28 14.95 6.74
C ILE A 40 -5.11 14.03 6.37
N TYR A 41 -3.94 14.32 6.93
CA TYR A 41 -2.74 13.52 6.73
C TYR A 41 -2.91 12.08 7.24
N ASN A 42 -3.50 11.90 8.42
CA ASN A 42 -3.78 10.57 8.96
C ASN A 42 -4.79 9.79 8.08
N GLN A 43 -5.78 10.47 7.49
CA GLN A 43 -6.71 9.81 6.56
C GLN A 43 -6.03 9.37 5.26
N ALA A 44 -5.15 10.20 4.68
CA ALA A 44 -4.40 9.85 3.48
C ALA A 44 -3.47 8.64 3.74
N LEU A 45 -2.78 8.64 4.89
CA LEU A 45 -1.94 7.51 5.31
C LEU A 45 -2.76 6.23 5.47
N GLN A 46 -3.91 6.29 6.14
CA GLN A 46 -4.82 5.14 6.31
C GLN A 46 -5.30 4.57 4.98
N GLN A 47 -5.64 5.43 4.01
CA GLN A 47 -6.05 4.98 2.67
C GLN A 47 -4.93 4.23 1.96
N VAL A 48 -3.71 4.75 1.99
CA VAL A 48 -2.53 4.10 1.39
C VAL A 48 -2.23 2.76 2.08
N CYS A 49 -2.25 2.72 3.42
CA CYS A 49 -2.07 1.48 4.17
C CYS A 49 -3.11 0.41 3.80
N ASN A 50 -4.39 0.79 3.67
CA ASN A 50 -5.45 -0.15 3.27
C ASN A 50 -5.25 -0.70 1.85
N GLN A 51 -4.87 0.16 0.89
CA GLN A 51 -4.57 -0.28 -0.48
C GLN A 51 -3.41 -1.28 -0.51
N ILE A 52 -2.37 -1.04 0.29
CA ILE A 52 -1.23 -1.95 0.39
C ILE A 52 -1.64 -3.29 1.02
N ARG A 53 -2.48 -3.29 2.08
CA ARG A 53 -3.02 -4.53 2.64
C ARG A 53 -3.80 -5.34 1.61
N GLU A 54 -4.59 -4.69 0.76
CA GLU A 54 -5.31 -5.37 -0.32
C GLU A 54 -4.34 -6.03 -1.32
N VAL A 55 -3.26 -5.35 -1.69
CA VAL A 55 -2.20 -5.93 -2.55
C VAL A 55 -1.55 -7.15 -1.90
N ILE A 56 -1.19 -7.05 -0.61
CA ILE A 56 -0.57 -8.15 0.14
C ILE A 56 -1.53 -9.35 0.24
N ASN A 57 -2.78 -9.12 0.62
CA ASN A 57 -3.75 -10.19 0.86
C ASN A 57 -4.15 -10.91 -0.45
N ASN A 58 -4.20 -10.18 -1.57
CA ASN A 58 -4.46 -10.74 -2.90
C ASN A 58 -3.22 -11.35 -3.58
N SER A 59 -2.03 -11.22 -2.98
CA SER A 59 -0.81 -11.83 -3.49
C SER A 59 -0.84 -13.37 -3.36
N ARG A 60 0.02 -14.03 -4.15
CA ARG A 60 0.23 -15.48 -4.09
C ARG A 60 1.23 -15.91 -3.00
N GLU A 61 1.67 -14.96 -2.18
CA GLU A 61 2.62 -15.24 -1.10
C GLU A 61 2.00 -16.12 -0.02
N SER A 62 2.85 -16.79 0.75
CA SER A 62 2.43 -17.62 1.87
C SER A 62 1.87 -16.77 3.02
N ASP A 63 1.01 -17.37 3.85
CA ASP A 63 0.42 -16.67 5.00
C ASP A 63 1.45 -16.03 5.94
N PRO A 64 2.60 -16.66 6.27
CA PRO A 64 3.63 -16.03 7.11
C PRO A 64 4.23 -14.77 6.50
N ILE A 65 4.40 -14.73 5.17
CA ILE A 65 4.87 -13.53 4.46
C ILE A 65 3.79 -12.44 4.54
N LYS A 66 2.53 -12.79 4.27
CA LYS A 66 1.41 -11.85 4.37
C LYS A 66 1.26 -11.27 5.77
N GLU A 67 1.39 -12.09 6.80
CA GLU A 67 1.31 -11.67 8.20
C GLU A 67 2.45 -10.71 8.56
N THR A 68 3.67 -11.01 8.12
CA THR A 68 4.84 -10.14 8.34
C THR A 68 4.63 -8.77 7.70
N LEU A 69 4.20 -8.73 6.43
CA LEU A 69 3.99 -7.48 5.71
C LEU A 69 2.80 -6.69 6.27
N ASN A 70 1.69 -7.35 6.62
CA ASN A 70 0.56 -6.68 7.27
C ASN A 70 0.95 -6.11 8.65
N THR A 71 1.87 -6.76 9.36
CA THR A 71 2.44 -6.25 10.61
C THR A 71 3.24 -4.97 10.36
N ASP A 72 4.08 -4.93 9.33
CA ASP A 72 4.81 -3.72 8.96
C ASP A 72 3.85 -2.55 8.61
N ILE A 73 2.78 -2.83 7.86
CA ILE A 73 1.75 -1.81 7.54
C ILE A 73 1.02 -1.33 8.80
N ASN A 74 0.66 -2.23 9.71
CA ASN A 74 0.08 -1.86 11.00
C ASN A 74 1.03 -0.95 11.79
N ASN A 75 2.32 -1.23 11.76
CA ASN A 75 3.33 -0.41 12.45
C ASN A 75 3.47 0.98 11.82
N ILE A 76 3.40 1.10 10.49
CA ILE A 76 3.40 2.40 9.80
C ILE A 76 2.16 3.23 10.17
N GLU A 77 0.97 2.60 10.17
CA GLU A 77 -0.30 3.28 10.47
C GLU A 77 -0.40 3.74 11.93
N ASN A 78 0.09 2.91 12.87
CA ASN A 78 -0.01 3.19 14.30
C ASN A 78 1.20 3.94 14.88
N ALA A 79 2.26 4.17 14.09
CA ALA A 79 3.43 4.91 14.52
C ALA A 79 3.06 6.31 15.04
N GLN A 80 3.49 6.61 16.27
CA GLN A 80 3.22 7.87 16.96
C GLN A 80 4.31 8.92 16.67
N SER A 81 5.45 8.49 16.14
CA SER A 81 6.59 9.34 15.82
C SER A 81 7.17 9.09 14.43
N HIS A 82 7.84 10.10 13.86
CA HIS A 82 8.54 9.98 12.58
C HIS A 82 9.60 8.85 12.57
N PRO A 83 10.46 8.70 13.61
CA PRO A 83 11.41 7.60 13.66
C PRO A 83 10.76 6.21 13.69
N GLU A 84 9.66 6.04 14.43
CA GLU A 84 8.89 4.78 14.44
C GLU A 84 8.36 4.46 13.04
N ARG A 85 7.76 5.46 12.37
CA ARG A 85 7.21 5.28 11.04
C ARG A 85 8.30 4.95 10.02
N LYS A 86 9.46 5.60 10.12
CA LYS A 86 10.64 5.32 9.28
C LYS A 86 11.11 3.88 9.43
N SER A 87 11.28 3.43 10.67
CA SER A 87 11.71 2.06 10.98
C SER A 87 10.72 1.03 10.42
N ALA A 88 9.42 1.25 10.60
CA ALA A 88 8.39 0.37 10.07
C ALA A 88 8.37 0.34 8.52
N PHE A 89 8.59 1.48 7.88
CA PHE A 89 8.72 1.56 6.43
C PHE A 89 9.97 0.84 5.92
N GLU A 90 11.12 0.98 6.59
CA GLU A 90 12.35 0.25 6.24
C GLU A 90 12.17 -1.27 6.37
N SER A 91 11.44 -1.74 7.38
CA SER A 91 11.05 -3.15 7.53
C SER A 91 10.18 -3.61 6.35
N LEU A 92 9.15 -2.84 5.98
CA LEU A 92 8.30 -3.15 4.83
C LEU A 92 9.13 -3.27 3.54
N LEU A 93 10.07 -2.34 3.31
CA LEU A 93 10.97 -2.38 2.15
C LEU A 93 11.84 -3.64 2.18
N SER A 94 12.46 -3.95 3.32
CA SER A 94 13.33 -5.11 3.47
C SER A 94 12.58 -6.42 3.25
N ASN A 95 11.38 -6.55 3.81
CA ASN A 95 10.57 -7.75 3.74
C ASN A 95 9.90 -7.95 2.37
N SER A 96 9.70 -6.88 1.60
CA SER A 96 9.12 -6.94 0.25
C SER A 96 10.15 -6.97 -0.88
N ALA A 97 11.39 -6.50 -0.67
CA ALA A 97 12.40 -6.35 -1.73
C ALA A 97 12.81 -7.65 -2.42
N SER A 98 12.75 -8.79 -1.71
CA SER A 98 13.08 -10.11 -2.27
C SER A 98 11.93 -10.73 -3.08
N ILE A 99 10.74 -10.13 -3.03
CA ILE A 99 9.51 -10.65 -3.66
C ILE A 99 9.16 -9.76 -4.86
N ALA A 100 9.76 -10.02 -6.02
CA ALA A 100 9.70 -9.13 -7.18
C ALA A 100 8.27 -8.75 -7.63
N THR A 101 7.33 -9.70 -7.57
CA THR A 101 5.91 -9.49 -7.91
C THR A 101 5.21 -8.56 -6.92
N LEU A 102 5.47 -8.76 -5.64
CA LEU A 102 4.93 -7.93 -4.57
C LEU A 102 5.57 -6.54 -4.61
N TRP A 103 6.89 -6.46 -4.72
CA TRP A 103 7.63 -5.20 -4.88
C TRP A 103 7.09 -4.35 -6.03
N SER A 104 6.85 -4.97 -7.20
CA SER A 104 6.28 -4.28 -8.36
C SER A 104 4.86 -3.76 -8.10
N SER A 105 4.10 -4.45 -7.25
CA SER A 105 2.74 -4.06 -6.86
C SER A 105 2.73 -2.98 -5.77
N LEU A 106 3.76 -2.94 -4.92
CA LEU A 106 3.92 -1.94 -3.85
C LEU A 106 4.58 -0.65 -4.33
N ALA A 107 5.46 -0.72 -5.34
CA ALA A 107 6.24 0.39 -5.86
C ALA A 107 5.42 1.68 -6.12
N PRO A 108 4.18 1.62 -6.65
CA PRO A 108 3.37 2.83 -6.84
C PRO A 108 3.02 3.58 -5.55
N TYR A 109 2.87 2.86 -4.42
CA TYR A 109 2.46 3.42 -3.13
C TYR A 109 3.65 3.94 -2.30
N ILE A 110 4.87 3.55 -2.64
CA ILE A 110 6.10 3.94 -1.92
C ILE A 110 6.28 5.46 -1.81
N PRO A 111 6.08 6.28 -2.86
CA PRO A 111 6.19 7.74 -2.73
C PRO A 111 5.21 8.37 -1.75
N GLU A 112 3.97 7.85 -1.67
CA GLU A 112 2.99 8.33 -0.70
C GLU A 112 3.36 7.93 0.72
N LEU A 113 3.86 6.71 0.92
CA LEU A 113 4.42 6.29 2.19
C LEU A 113 5.62 7.15 2.59
N MET A 114 6.52 7.50 1.66
CA MET A 114 7.68 8.35 1.95
C MET A 114 7.30 9.75 2.45
N LYS A 115 6.23 10.35 1.91
CA LYS A 115 5.71 11.63 2.43
C LYS A 115 5.34 11.53 3.91
N SER A 116 5.05 10.33 4.39
CA SER A 116 4.66 10.12 5.77
C SER A 116 5.82 10.08 6.78
N ILE A 117 7.05 10.00 6.28
CA ILE A 117 8.24 9.71 7.08
C ILE A 117 8.99 10.99 7.43
N GLY A 118 8.84 12.05 6.63
CA GLY A 118 9.55 13.32 6.80
C GLY A 118 10.87 13.36 6.04
#